data_AF-A0A1S0U952-F1
#
_entry.id   AF-A0A1S0U952-F1
#
_cell.length_a   1.000
_cell.length_b   1.000
_cell.length_c   1.000
_cell.angle_alpha   90.00
_cell.angle_beta   90.00
_cell.angle_gamma   90.00
#
_symmetry.space_group_name_H-M   'P 1'
#
loop_
_entity.id
_entity.type
_entity.pdbx_description
1 polymer ?
#
loop_
_entity_poly.entity_id
_entity_poly.type
_entity_poly.pdbx_seq_one_letter_code
_entity_poly.pdbx_strand_id
1 'polypeptide(L)'
;MCNTVAFNTASLLLLILLSSFGRDTYAIVCTYMGEQHNDGDRWIVRSAFIIKCHVYPDGSWRADVVGCQTPKGTEMHDGDEIVEDDMTFQCAKLPSGGYQMQKHYVIRNISCEGHDFGEWWISRRNFNKTCTPTGTHIVNCLTDTGIPIRLNTSLALNGTRYNCTVHSNGVVTLTRDFPRNFRIVPKIEQNYCTINDMRKKTGETWIEDSNFIKKCNEQARITVEACTADGFVIHLNSKISRNGKLAQMFAELNSIRGTDYIDG
;
A
#
# COMPACT_ATOMS: atom_id res chain seq x y z
N MET A 1 -35.58 -59.93 60.05
CA MET A 1 -36.66 -60.06 59.03
C MET A 1 -37.07 -58.66 58.58
N CYS A 2 -37.23 -58.50 57.26
CA CYS A 2 -37.70 -57.35 56.50
C CYS A 2 -36.82 -56.09 56.39
N ASN A 3 -36.20 -56.01 55.21
CA ASN A 3 -35.59 -54.86 54.56
C ASN A 3 -36.67 -53.90 54.02
N THR A 4 -36.41 -52.61 54.10
CA THR A 4 -36.90 -51.65 53.09
C THR A 4 -35.88 -50.52 52.99
N VAL A 5 -35.04 -50.56 51.96
CA VAL A 5 -34.12 -49.47 51.63
C VAL A 5 -34.91 -48.46 50.82
N ALA A 6 -35.17 -47.29 51.40
CA ALA A 6 -35.83 -46.17 50.74
C ALA A 6 -34.87 -45.54 49.72
N PHE A 7 -35.13 -45.73 48.43
CA PHE A 7 -34.40 -45.07 47.34
C PHE A 7 -34.88 -43.62 47.17
N ASN A 8 -34.09 -42.72 47.77
CA ASN A 8 -33.64 -41.41 47.31
C ASN A 8 -34.48 -40.67 46.23
N THR A 9 -35.36 -39.76 46.66
CA THR A 9 -36.09 -38.82 45.78
C THR A 9 -35.25 -37.63 45.30
N ALA A 10 -33.97 -37.54 45.68
CA ALA A 10 -33.09 -36.44 45.27
C ALA A 10 -32.32 -36.67 43.95
N SER A 11 -32.46 -37.84 43.30
CA SER A 11 -31.71 -38.16 42.07
C SER A 11 -32.53 -38.07 40.77
N LEU A 12 -33.83 -37.77 40.81
CA LEU A 12 -34.65 -37.65 39.60
C LEU A 12 -34.72 -36.22 39.02
N LEU A 13 -34.34 -35.20 39.80
CA LEU A 13 -34.29 -33.81 39.34
C LEU A 13 -32.95 -33.41 38.71
N LEU A 14 -31.91 -34.26 38.80
CA LEU A 14 -30.60 -34.00 38.21
C LEU A 14 -30.48 -34.48 36.75
N LEU A 15 -31.46 -35.23 36.23
CA LEU A 15 -31.46 -35.72 34.84
C LEU A 15 -32.26 -34.85 33.86
N ILE A 16 -33.00 -33.84 34.35
CA ILE A 16 -33.74 -32.90 33.49
C ILE A 16 -32.92 -31.62 33.17
N LEU A 17 -31.80 -31.40 33.86
CA LEU A 17 -30.89 -30.25 33.60
C LEU A 17 -29.80 -30.51 32.54
N LEU A 18 -29.78 -31.68 31.89
CA LEU A 18 -28.74 -32.04 30.90
C LEU A 18 -29.25 -32.30 29.47
N SER A 19 -30.49 -31.90 29.12
CA SER A 19 -31.01 -32.08 27.75
C SER A 19 -31.45 -30.79 27.04
N SER A 20 -31.14 -29.62 27.60
CA SER A 20 -30.98 -28.42 26.78
C SER A 20 -29.50 -28.26 26.42
N PHE A 21 -28.99 -29.21 25.62
CA PHE A 21 -28.00 -28.81 24.63
C PHE A 21 -28.72 -27.81 23.73
N GLY A 22 -28.69 -26.53 24.12
CA GLY A 22 -28.80 -25.46 23.16
C GLY A 22 -27.80 -25.83 22.08
N ARG A 23 -28.30 -26.20 20.89
CA ARG A 23 -27.46 -26.15 19.71
C ARG A 23 -26.99 -24.70 19.70
N ASP A 24 -25.71 -24.47 20.02
CA ASP A 24 -25.03 -23.27 19.62
C ASP A 24 -25.28 -23.18 18.12
N THR A 25 -26.24 -22.36 17.72
CA THR A 25 -26.46 -22.02 16.33
C THR A 25 -25.27 -21.15 15.97
N TYR A 26 -24.15 -21.80 15.65
CA TYR A 26 -23.05 -21.15 14.96
C TYR A 26 -23.64 -20.58 13.68
N ALA A 27 -23.78 -19.27 13.62
CA ALA A 27 -24.13 -18.59 12.38
C ALA A 27 -23.04 -18.96 11.37
N ILE A 28 -23.45 -19.62 10.30
CA ILE A 28 -22.53 -20.05 9.26
C ILE A 28 -22.25 -18.83 8.40
N VAL A 29 -20.99 -18.41 8.39
CA VAL A 29 -20.50 -17.17 7.77
C VAL A 29 -19.30 -17.50 6.90
N CYS A 30 -19.04 -16.70 5.87
CA CYS A 30 -17.79 -16.79 5.14
C CYS A 30 -16.65 -16.25 6.00
N THR A 31 -15.57 -17.02 6.12
CA THR A 31 -14.35 -16.57 6.82
C THR A 31 -13.27 -16.25 5.79
N TYR A 32 -13.17 -14.99 5.38
CA TYR A 32 -12.20 -14.54 4.37
C TYR A 32 -11.06 -13.76 5.03
N MET A 33 -9.83 -14.26 4.93
CA MET A 33 -8.63 -13.64 5.57
C MET A 33 -8.78 -13.35 7.07
N GLY A 34 -9.60 -14.12 7.78
CA GLY A 34 -9.85 -13.95 9.21
C GLY A 34 -11.03 -13.04 9.55
N GLU A 35 -11.64 -12.37 8.57
CA GLU A 35 -12.87 -11.60 8.72
C GLU A 35 -14.11 -12.47 8.43
N GLN A 36 -15.18 -12.23 9.19
CA GLN A 36 -16.45 -12.94 9.06
C GLN A 36 -17.45 -12.09 8.25
N HIS A 37 -18.06 -12.71 7.24
CA HIS A 37 -19.05 -12.09 6.37
C HIS A 37 -20.32 -12.94 6.32
N ASN A 38 -21.48 -12.30 6.44
CA ASN A 38 -22.77 -12.96 6.32
C ASN A 38 -23.06 -13.36 4.87
N ASP A 39 -23.99 -14.29 4.68
CA ASP A 39 -24.46 -14.64 3.35
C ASP A 39 -24.94 -13.41 2.58
N GLY A 40 -24.49 -13.27 1.34
CA GLY A 40 -24.81 -12.13 0.48
C GLY A 40 -23.97 -10.87 0.71
N ASP A 41 -23.15 -10.80 1.77
CA ASP A 41 -22.27 -9.66 2.01
C ASP A 41 -21.34 -9.43 0.82
N ARG A 42 -21.10 -8.16 0.52
CA ARG A 42 -20.23 -7.71 -0.57
C ARG A 42 -19.16 -6.77 -0.03
N TRP A 43 -17.92 -7.01 -0.40
CA TRP A 43 -16.79 -6.17 0.01
C TRP A 43 -15.74 -6.05 -1.07
N ILE A 44 -14.90 -5.02 -0.98
CA ILE A 44 -13.87 -4.72 -1.96
C ILE A 44 -12.52 -5.21 -1.44
N VAL A 45 -11.82 -6.01 -2.24
CA VAL A 45 -10.44 -6.41 -1.98
C VAL A 45 -9.49 -5.77 -2.99
N ARG A 46 -8.26 -5.48 -2.53
CA ARG A 46 -7.21 -4.86 -3.35
C ARG A 46 -7.67 -3.57 -4.06
N SER A 47 -8.65 -2.88 -3.48
CA SER A 47 -9.26 -1.64 -4.01
C SER A 47 -9.86 -1.76 -5.41
N ALA A 48 -10.20 -2.97 -5.88
CA ALA A 48 -10.64 -3.17 -7.26
C ALA A 48 -11.56 -4.37 -7.51
N PHE A 49 -11.60 -5.37 -6.63
CA PHE A 49 -12.40 -6.59 -6.87
C PHE A 49 -13.49 -6.70 -5.82
N ILE A 50 -14.72 -6.92 -6.28
CA ILE A 50 -15.87 -7.09 -5.40
C ILE A 50 -16.04 -8.57 -5.13
N ILE A 51 -15.95 -8.97 -3.87
CA ILE A 51 -16.22 -10.33 -3.42
C ILE A 51 -17.65 -10.40 -2.90
N LYS A 52 -18.33 -11.53 -3.13
CA LYS A 52 -19.60 -11.87 -2.51
C LYS A 52 -19.50 -13.18 -1.72
N CYS A 53 -20.04 -13.17 -0.51
CA CYS A 53 -20.20 -14.36 0.30
C CYS A 53 -21.45 -15.15 -0.12
N HIS A 54 -21.30 -16.47 -0.20
CA HIS A 54 -22.36 -17.43 -0.46
C HIS A 54 -22.29 -18.55 0.58
N VAL A 55 -23.30 -18.69 1.43
CA VAL A 55 -23.41 -19.74 2.44
C VAL A 55 -24.47 -20.76 1.99
N TYR A 56 -24.10 -22.04 1.99
CA TYR A 56 -24.98 -23.13 1.57
C TYR A 56 -25.70 -23.76 2.78
N PRO A 57 -26.86 -24.41 2.56
CA PRO A 57 -27.64 -25.03 3.65
C PRO A 57 -26.91 -26.14 4.42
N ASP A 58 -25.91 -26.78 3.80
CA ASP A 58 -25.07 -27.81 4.43
C ASP A 58 -23.98 -27.22 5.34
N GLY A 59 -23.88 -25.90 5.39
CA GLY A 59 -22.91 -25.18 6.17
C GLY A 59 -21.58 -24.92 5.47
N SER A 60 -21.43 -25.39 4.24
CA SER A 60 -20.31 -24.96 3.39
C SER A 60 -20.53 -23.51 2.95
N TRP A 61 -19.46 -22.82 2.58
CA TRP A 61 -19.54 -21.47 2.07
C TRP A 61 -18.47 -21.22 1.00
N ARG A 62 -18.71 -20.21 0.18
CA ARG A 62 -17.79 -19.75 -0.85
C ARG A 62 -17.76 -18.22 -0.91
N ALA A 63 -16.58 -17.66 -1.15
CA ALA A 63 -16.38 -16.24 -1.38
C ALA A 63 -15.82 -16.04 -2.79
N ASP A 64 -16.65 -15.52 -3.69
CA ASP A 64 -16.32 -15.38 -5.11
C ASP A 64 -16.13 -13.93 -5.50
N VAL A 65 -15.17 -13.67 -6.39
CA VAL A 65 -15.12 -12.37 -7.07
C VAL A 65 -16.32 -12.31 -8.03
N VAL A 66 -17.16 -11.30 -7.87
CA VAL A 66 -18.41 -11.12 -8.64
C VAL A 66 -18.35 -9.94 -9.60
N GLY A 67 -17.32 -9.10 -9.50
CA GLY A 67 -17.12 -7.96 -10.39
C GLY A 67 -15.90 -7.13 -9.98
N CYS A 68 -15.74 -5.99 -10.64
CA CYS A 68 -14.69 -5.04 -10.35
C CYS A 68 -15.25 -3.70 -9.84
N GLN A 69 -14.37 -2.85 -9.32
CA GLN A 69 -14.70 -1.48 -8.95
C GLN A 69 -13.59 -0.55 -9.46
N THR A 70 -13.98 0.59 -10.05
CA THR A 70 -13.07 1.65 -10.46
C THR A 70 -12.52 2.40 -9.24
N PRO A 71 -11.44 3.19 -9.39
CA PRO A 71 -10.91 4.01 -8.29
C PRO A 71 -11.90 5.04 -7.74
N LYS A 72 -12.87 5.51 -8.53
CA LYS A 72 -13.94 6.41 -8.05
C LYS A 72 -15.11 5.67 -7.39
N GLY A 73 -15.04 4.35 -7.30
CA GLY A 73 -16.04 3.52 -6.62
C GLY A 73 -17.13 2.96 -7.52
N THR A 74 -17.03 3.14 -8.84
CA THR A 74 -18.01 2.65 -9.81
C THR A 74 -17.89 1.14 -9.96
N GLU A 75 -18.98 0.40 -9.71
CA GLU A 75 -19.04 -1.05 -9.89
C GLU A 75 -19.09 -1.44 -11.37
N MET A 76 -18.37 -2.50 -11.74
CA MET A 76 -18.23 -3.03 -13.10
C MET A 76 -18.52 -4.54 -13.11
N HIS A 77 -19.32 -4.99 -14.06
CA HIS A 77 -19.62 -6.39 -14.36
C HIS A 77 -18.68 -6.94 -15.44
N ASP A 78 -18.80 -8.24 -15.71
CA ASP A 78 -18.04 -8.90 -16.77
C ASP A 78 -18.31 -8.27 -18.14
N GLY A 79 -17.25 -7.84 -18.81
CA GLY A 79 -17.29 -7.18 -20.12
C GLY A 79 -17.47 -5.66 -20.05
N ASP A 80 -17.74 -5.09 -18.86
CA ASP A 80 -17.94 -3.64 -18.74
C ASP A 80 -16.64 -2.89 -19.06
N GLU A 81 -16.80 -1.79 -19.79
CA GLU A 81 -15.75 -0.81 -20.08
C GLU A 81 -16.22 0.58 -19.61
N ILE A 82 -15.44 1.21 -18.74
CA ILE A 82 -15.73 2.53 -18.17
C ILE A 82 -14.53 3.43 -18.35
N VAL A 83 -14.75 4.64 -18.84
CA VAL A 83 -13.73 5.70 -18.87
C VAL A 83 -13.89 6.58 -17.64
N GLU A 84 -12.86 6.66 -16.81
CA GLU A 84 -12.76 7.64 -15.73
C GLU A 84 -11.52 8.51 -15.93
N ASP A 85 -11.76 9.83 -15.98
CA ASP A 85 -10.75 10.82 -16.31
C ASP A 85 -10.07 10.52 -17.66
N ASP A 86 -8.80 10.14 -17.65
CA ASP A 86 -8.00 9.83 -18.83
C ASP A 86 -7.59 8.34 -18.87
N MET A 87 -8.39 7.48 -18.26
CA MET A 87 -8.14 6.04 -18.18
C MET A 87 -9.41 5.25 -18.49
N THR A 88 -9.28 4.31 -19.41
CA THR A 88 -10.27 3.29 -19.71
C THR A 88 -10.02 2.08 -18.83
N PHE A 89 -11.04 1.64 -18.11
CA PHE A 89 -11.06 0.45 -17.28
C PHE A 89 -11.92 -0.60 -17.96
N GLN A 90 -11.45 -1.84 -17.99
CA GLN A 90 -12.24 -2.98 -18.45
C GLN A 90 -12.22 -4.09 -17.40
N CYS A 91 -13.39 -4.61 -17.03
CA CYS A 91 -13.52 -5.74 -16.13
C CYS A 91 -13.80 -7.00 -16.95
N ALA A 92 -12.95 -8.01 -16.84
CA ALA A 92 -13.10 -9.24 -17.61
C ALA A 92 -13.02 -10.47 -16.71
N LYS A 93 -13.95 -11.40 -16.87
CA LYS A 93 -13.90 -12.71 -16.23
C LYS A 93 -12.96 -13.62 -16.99
N LEU A 94 -11.97 -14.17 -16.29
CA LEU A 94 -11.02 -15.12 -16.82
C LEU A 94 -11.66 -16.51 -16.98
N PRO A 95 -11.18 -17.35 -17.91
CA PRO A 95 -11.66 -18.73 -18.06
C PRO A 95 -11.52 -19.58 -16.78
N SER A 96 -10.57 -19.24 -15.91
CA SER A 96 -10.38 -19.86 -14.59
C SER A 96 -11.45 -19.49 -13.56
N GLY A 97 -12.36 -18.57 -13.89
CA GLY A 97 -13.42 -18.08 -13.02
C GLY A 97 -13.06 -16.86 -12.17
N GLY A 98 -11.78 -16.44 -12.16
CA GLY A 98 -11.36 -15.16 -11.56
C GLY A 98 -11.71 -13.95 -12.40
N TYR A 99 -11.44 -12.74 -11.89
CA TYR A 99 -11.61 -11.49 -12.64
C TYR A 99 -10.28 -10.76 -12.81
N GLN A 100 -10.16 -10.02 -13.91
CA GLN A 100 -9.06 -9.12 -14.20
C GLN A 100 -9.59 -7.71 -14.47
N MET A 101 -8.95 -6.72 -13.85
CA MET A 101 -9.13 -5.31 -14.18
C MET A 101 -8.01 -4.90 -15.14
N GLN A 102 -8.37 -4.61 -16.39
CA GLN A 102 -7.46 -4.03 -17.38
C GLN A 102 -7.58 -2.50 -17.35
N LYS A 103 -6.45 -1.82 -17.52
CA LYS A 103 -6.36 -0.36 -17.47
C LYS A 103 -5.59 0.13 -18.67
N HIS A 104 -6.20 1.00 -19.46
CA HIS A 104 -5.58 1.62 -20.62
C HIS A 104 -5.65 3.13 -20.47
N TYR A 105 -4.53 3.82 -20.62
CA TYR A 105 -4.55 5.27 -20.70
C TYR A 105 -5.19 5.71 -22.01
N VAL A 106 -6.03 6.73 -21.96
CA VAL A 106 -6.53 7.40 -23.15
C VAL A 106 -5.36 8.15 -23.77
N ILE A 107 -4.77 7.57 -24.83
CA ILE A 107 -3.60 8.15 -25.50
C ILE A 107 -4.02 9.43 -26.21
N ARG A 108 -3.63 10.57 -25.64
CA ARG A 108 -3.61 11.88 -26.31
C ARG A 108 -2.21 12.08 -26.87
N ASN A 109 -2.08 12.73 -28.04
CA ASN A 109 -0.79 12.95 -28.69
C ASN A 109 0.02 14.02 -27.92
N ILE A 110 0.65 13.61 -26.81
CA ILE A 110 1.30 14.46 -25.82
C ILE A 110 2.75 14.00 -25.68
N SER A 111 3.68 14.94 -25.81
CA SER A 111 5.11 14.68 -25.63
C SER A 111 5.51 14.99 -24.19
N CYS A 112 5.98 13.97 -23.46
CA CYS A 112 6.48 14.09 -22.08
C CYS A 112 8.01 14.08 -22.03
N GLU A 113 8.68 14.95 -22.80
CA GLU A 113 10.15 15.00 -22.85
C GLU A 113 10.79 13.64 -23.27
N GLY A 114 10.05 12.81 -24.01
CA GLY A 114 10.50 11.46 -24.43
C GLY A 114 10.23 10.34 -23.42
N HIS A 115 9.45 10.60 -22.38
CA HIS A 115 9.03 9.61 -21.37
C HIS A 115 7.63 9.04 -21.64
N ASP A 116 7.42 7.79 -21.22
CA ASP A 116 6.16 7.07 -21.40
C ASP A 116 5.09 7.54 -20.38
N PHE A 117 3.80 7.36 -20.72
CA PHE A 117 2.72 7.67 -19.78
C PHE A 117 2.82 6.87 -18.49
N GLY A 118 2.65 7.54 -17.35
CA GLY A 118 2.85 6.95 -16.03
C GLY A 118 4.32 6.73 -15.65
N GLU A 119 5.28 7.01 -16.53
CA GLU A 119 6.70 7.02 -16.17
C GLU A 119 6.98 8.19 -15.22
N TRP A 120 7.95 7.96 -14.33
CA TRP A 120 8.47 8.94 -13.38
C TRP A 120 9.97 9.12 -13.61
N TRP A 121 10.45 10.35 -13.54
CA TRP A 121 11.87 10.65 -13.73
C TRP A 121 12.32 11.89 -12.95
N ILE A 122 13.61 11.95 -12.66
CA ILE A 122 14.21 13.11 -12.02
C ILE A 122 14.77 14.04 -13.09
N SER A 123 14.24 15.26 -13.16
CA SER A 123 14.76 16.32 -14.01
C SER A 123 15.64 17.27 -13.22
N ARG A 124 16.82 17.57 -13.78
CA ARG A 124 17.80 18.50 -13.20
C ARG A 124 18.16 18.20 -11.74
N ARG A 125 18.17 16.92 -11.34
CA ARG A 125 18.45 16.39 -9.98
C ARG A 125 17.50 16.81 -8.86
N ASN A 126 16.65 17.82 -9.06
CA ASN A 126 15.87 18.44 -8.00
C ASN A 126 14.36 18.35 -8.20
N PHE A 127 13.88 17.85 -9.34
CA PHE A 127 12.44 17.77 -9.61
C PHE A 127 12.07 16.34 -9.98
N ASN A 128 11.18 15.74 -9.19
CA ASN A 128 10.55 14.48 -9.55
C ASN A 128 9.33 14.77 -10.44
N LYS A 129 9.34 14.22 -11.65
CA LYS A 129 8.33 14.45 -12.68
C LYS A 129 7.57 13.15 -12.99
N THR A 130 6.36 13.30 -13.50
CA THR A 130 5.58 12.21 -14.10
C THR A 130 4.94 12.65 -15.41
N CYS A 131 4.76 11.70 -16.32
CA CYS A 131 4.00 11.90 -17.54
C CYS A 131 2.54 11.54 -17.29
N THR A 132 1.67 12.53 -17.42
CA THR A 132 0.23 12.35 -17.34
C THR A 132 -0.41 12.60 -18.70
N PRO A 133 -1.68 12.22 -18.88
CA PRO A 133 -2.47 12.58 -20.06
C PRO A 133 -2.70 14.09 -20.28
N THR A 134 -2.16 14.97 -19.42
CA THR A 134 -2.13 16.43 -19.64
C THR A 134 -0.72 16.97 -19.87
N GLY A 135 0.27 16.08 -19.97
CA GLY A 135 1.69 16.43 -20.13
C GLY A 135 2.53 16.10 -18.91
N THR A 136 3.70 16.73 -18.85
CA THR A 136 4.67 16.56 -17.77
C THR A 136 4.26 17.35 -16.52
N HIS A 137 4.23 16.69 -15.37
CA HIS A 137 3.96 17.31 -14.06
C HIS A 137 5.10 17.11 -13.10
N ILE A 138 5.41 18.11 -12.29
CA ILE A 138 6.35 17.99 -11.16
C ILE A 138 5.54 17.60 -9.93
N VAL A 139 5.91 16.49 -9.28
CA VAL A 139 5.15 15.93 -8.15
C VAL A 139 5.76 16.30 -6.81
N ASN A 140 7.08 16.47 -6.76
CA ASN A 140 7.79 17.00 -5.61
C ASN A 140 9.15 17.57 -6.02
N CYS A 141 9.72 18.41 -5.15
CA CYS A 141 11.13 18.77 -5.25
C CYS A 141 11.97 17.76 -4.46
N LEU A 142 13.28 17.75 -4.74
CA LEU A 142 14.28 16.96 -4.03
C LEU A 142 15.38 17.90 -3.50
N THR A 143 15.80 17.67 -2.26
CA THR A 143 17.01 18.30 -1.71
C THR A 143 18.26 17.83 -2.45
N ASP A 144 19.41 18.43 -2.16
CA ASP A 144 20.70 18.01 -2.75
C ASP A 144 21.08 16.57 -2.39
N THR A 145 20.50 16.03 -1.32
CA THR A 145 20.66 14.64 -0.87
C THR A 145 19.51 13.72 -1.31
N GLY A 146 18.60 14.20 -2.14
CA GLY A 146 17.49 13.39 -2.67
C GLY A 146 16.28 13.25 -1.75
N ILE A 147 16.18 14.05 -0.67
CA ILE A 147 15.04 14.01 0.25
C ILE A 147 13.84 14.71 -0.40
N PRO A 148 12.66 14.06 -0.48
CA PRO A 148 11.48 14.65 -1.10
C PRO A 148 10.88 15.79 -0.27
N ILE A 149 10.51 16.87 -0.97
CA ILE A 149 9.80 18.03 -0.43
C ILE A 149 8.49 18.17 -1.20
N ARG A 150 7.36 18.09 -0.49
CA ARG A 150 6.03 18.24 -1.08
C ARG A 150 5.89 19.63 -1.72
N LEU A 151 5.15 19.72 -2.83
CA LEU A 151 4.80 21.01 -3.44
C LEU A 151 4.16 21.95 -2.40
N ASN A 152 4.47 23.25 -2.52
CA ASN A 152 4.03 24.32 -1.62
C ASN A 152 4.41 24.10 -0.14
N THR A 153 5.49 23.36 0.10
CA THR A 153 6.04 23.18 1.46
C THR A 153 7.51 23.55 1.53
N SER A 154 7.99 23.73 2.76
CA SER A 154 9.39 23.98 3.07
C SER A 154 9.97 22.90 3.98
N LEU A 155 11.24 22.58 3.79
CA LEU A 155 11.99 21.65 4.62
C LEU A 155 13.32 22.31 5.05
N ALA A 156 13.61 22.35 6.34
CA ALA A 156 14.89 22.84 6.86
C ALA A 156 15.84 21.68 7.16
N LEU A 157 17.03 21.68 6.56
CA LEU A 157 18.09 20.69 6.77
C LEU A 157 19.44 21.38 6.86
N ASN A 158 20.25 21.02 7.86
CA ASN A 158 21.63 21.48 8.02
C ASN A 158 21.80 23.01 7.87
N GLY A 159 20.90 23.78 8.49
CA GLY A 159 20.92 25.25 8.43
C GLY A 159 20.45 25.85 7.09
N THR A 160 20.04 25.03 6.13
CA THR A 160 19.46 25.46 4.85
C THR A 160 17.97 25.20 4.85
N ARG A 161 17.16 26.19 4.50
CA ARG A 161 15.72 26.02 4.28
C ARG A 161 15.48 25.86 2.78
N TYR A 162 14.93 24.71 2.40
CA TYR A 162 14.49 24.44 1.05
C TYR A 162 13.01 24.77 0.94
N ASN A 163 12.59 25.53 -0.08
CA ASN A 163 11.17 25.78 -0.36
C ASN A 163 10.83 25.26 -1.75
N CYS A 164 9.87 24.35 -1.84
CA CYS A 164 9.32 23.86 -3.11
C CYS A 164 8.01 24.59 -3.39
N THR A 165 8.04 25.59 -4.26
CA THR A 165 6.89 26.49 -4.48
C THR A 165 6.33 26.32 -5.89
N VAL A 166 5.01 26.17 -5.99
CA VAL A 166 4.27 26.20 -7.26
C VAL A 166 3.73 27.62 -7.46
N HIS A 167 4.10 28.25 -8.56
CA HIS A 167 3.60 29.56 -8.94
C HIS A 167 2.24 29.46 -9.65
N SER A 168 1.50 30.56 -9.72
CA SER A 168 0.17 30.60 -10.35
C SER A 168 0.18 30.24 -11.85
N ASN A 169 1.32 30.38 -12.52
CA ASN A 169 1.54 29.98 -13.91
C ASN A 169 1.98 28.51 -14.07
N GLY A 170 1.93 27.71 -12.99
CA GLY A 170 2.31 26.29 -13.00
C GLY A 170 3.82 26.02 -12.91
N VAL A 171 4.66 27.06 -12.90
CA VAL A 171 6.11 26.90 -12.73
C VAL A 171 6.41 26.46 -11.31
N VAL A 172 7.20 25.39 -11.14
CA VAL A 172 7.70 24.95 -9.83
C VAL A 172 9.12 25.41 -9.62
N THR A 173 9.41 26.02 -8.47
CA THR A 173 10.75 26.48 -8.08
C THR A 173 11.19 25.81 -6.79
N LEU A 174 12.46 25.42 -6.74
CA LEU A 174 13.15 25.04 -5.51
C LEU A 174 14.10 26.19 -5.09
N THR A 175 13.81 26.87 -3.98
CA THR A 175 14.73 27.87 -3.41
C THR A 175 15.48 27.30 -2.22
N ARG A 176 16.71 27.79 -2.02
CA ARG A 176 17.57 27.48 -0.86
C ARG A 176 17.83 28.78 -0.12
N ASP A 177 17.25 28.90 1.07
CA ASP A 177 17.49 30.03 1.95
C ASP A 177 18.52 29.63 3.00
N PHE A 178 19.61 30.39 3.06
CA PHE A 178 20.60 30.31 4.12
C PHE A 178 20.30 31.46 5.10
N PRO A 179 19.43 31.27 6.11
CA PRO A 179 19.14 32.33 7.06
C PRO A 179 20.43 32.76 7.76
N ARG A 180 20.80 34.04 7.55
CA ARG A 180 22.07 34.65 8.03
C ARG A 180 22.18 34.75 9.57
N ASN A 181 21.21 34.23 10.33
CA ASN A 181 21.16 34.30 11.79
C ASN A 181 20.72 32.96 12.41
N PHE A 182 21.44 31.88 12.17
CA PHE A 182 21.35 30.74 13.08
C PHE A 182 22.23 31.02 14.30
N ARG A 183 21.59 31.38 15.43
CA ARG A 183 22.13 30.96 16.72
C ARG A 183 22.40 29.47 16.61
N ILE A 184 23.59 29.05 17.01
CA ILE A 184 23.96 27.64 17.16
C ILE A 184 22.81 26.99 17.95
N VAL A 185 21.93 26.28 17.25
CA VAL A 185 21.03 25.34 17.92
C VAL A 185 22.00 24.27 18.41
N PRO A 186 22.16 24.09 19.73
CA PRO A 186 23.01 23.03 20.24
C PRO A 186 22.58 21.74 19.55
N LYS A 187 23.55 21.00 19.02
CA LYS A 187 23.40 19.58 18.69
C LYS A 187 22.81 18.90 19.93
N ILE A 188 21.50 18.67 19.97
CA ILE A 188 20.91 17.85 21.01
C ILE A 188 20.84 16.43 20.46
N GLU A 189 21.95 15.72 20.72
CA GLU A 189 21.98 14.38 21.31
C GLU A 189 20.85 13.43 20.92
N GLN A 190 20.97 12.84 19.74
CA GLN A 190 20.74 11.41 19.52
C GLN A 190 21.38 11.04 18.18
N ASN A 191 22.54 10.37 18.22
CA ASN A 191 23.33 10.01 17.03
C ASN A 191 23.02 8.58 16.52
N TYR A 192 21.91 8.01 16.97
CA TYR A 192 21.54 6.63 16.66
C TYR A 192 20.03 6.47 16.49
N CYS A 193 19.62 5.59 15.59
CA CYS A 193 18.24 5.16 15.43
C CYS A 193 17.98 3.96 16.35
N THR A 194 16.76 3.84 16.87
CA THR A 194 16.33 2.67 17.67
C THR A 194 15.39 1.81 16.84
N ILE A 195 15.68 0.51 16.73
CA ILE A 195 14.92 -0.46 15.94
C ILE A 195 14.79 -1.72 16.77
N ASN A 196 13.59 -2.11 17.18
CA ASN A 196 13.36 -3.30 18.01
C ASN A 196 14.36 -3.36 19.19
N ASP A 197 14.48 -2.24 19.91
CA ASP A 197 15.42 -2.02 21.02
C ASP A 197 16.93 -2.04 20.67
N MET A 198 17.29 -2.26 19.41
CA MET A 198 18.68 -2.15 18.93
C MET A 198 19.03 -0.73 18.50
N ARG A 199 20.21 -0.26 18.90
CA ARG A 199 20.76 1.02 18.47
C ARG A 199 21.57 0.87 17.18
N LYS A 200 21.21 1.64 16.15
CA LYS A 200 21.91 1.75 14.87
C LYS A 200 22.66 3.06 14.78
N LYS A 201 23.95 3.02 14.45
CA LYS A 201 24.76 4.25 14.31
C LYS A 201 24.30 5.04 13.10
N THR A 202 24.50 6.35 13.15
CA THR A 202 24.38 7.20 11.95
C THR A 202 25.24 6.65 10.80
N GLY A 203 24.64 6.59 9.60
CA GLY A 203 25.26 6.02 8.39
C GLY A 203 25.13 4.50 8.28
N GLU A 204 24.75 3.81 9.35
CA GLU A 204 24.55 2.35 9.33
C GLU A 204 23.33 1.99 8.48
N THR A 205 23.48 0.97 7.64
CA THR A 205 22.43 0.41 6.81
C THR A 205 22.05 -0.99 7.27
N TRP A 206 20.79 -1.38 7.06
CA TRP A 206 20.30 -2.73 7.36
C TRP A 206 19.16 -3.10 6.41
N ILE A 207 18.89 -4.40 6.29
CA ILE A 207 17.75 -4.90 5.54
C ILE A 207 16.59 -5.09 6.52
N GLU A 208 15.45 -4.47 6.23
CA GLU A 208 14.17 -4.67 6.92
C GLU A 208 13.18 -5.36 5.97
N ASP A 209 12.29 -6.19 6.50
CA ASP A 209 11.25 -6.93 5.76
C ASP A 209 11.78 -7.75 4.56
N SER A 210 13.04 -8.22 4.66
CA SER A 210 13.77 -8.99 3.64
C SER A 210 14.06 -8.27 2.32
N ASN A 211 13.51 -7.08 2.10
CA ASN A 211 13.57 -6.40 0.82
C ASN A 211 13.86 -4.90 0.90
N PHE A 212 13.91 -4.24 2.06
CA PHE A 212 14.22 -2.81 2.14
C PHE A 212 15.56 -2.55 2.81
N ILE A 213 16.51 -1.97 2.07
CA ILE A 213 17.76 -1.45 2.62
C ILE A 213 17.45 -0.08 3.23
N LYS A 214 17.40 -0.05 4.55
CA LYS A 214 17.22 1.15 5.36
C LYS A 214 18.55 1.72 5.84
N LYS A 215 18.55 2.99 6.20
CA LYS A 215 19.69 3.74 6.70
C LYS A 215 19.28 4.65 7.84
N CYS A 216 20.09 4.65 8.89
CA CYS A 216 20.00 5.65 9.94
C CYS A 216 20.71 6.91 9.44
N ASN A 217 19.97 7.99 9.18
CA ASN A 217 20.57 9.21 8.67
C ASN A 217 21.24 10.04 9.79
N GLU A 218 21.89 11.14 9.42
CA GLU A 218 22.60 12.05 10.34
C GLU A 218 21.71 12.71 11.40
N GLN A 219 20.39 12.56 11.28
CA GLN A 219 19.40 13.07 12.22
C GLN A 219 18.76 11.96 13.07
N ALA A 220 19.36 10.76 13.12
CA ALA A 220 18.79 9.60 13.79
C ALA A 220 17.37 9.24 13.29
N ARG A 221 17.06 9.52 12.02
CA ARG A 221 15.84 9.02 11.38
C ARG A 221 16.15 7.82 10.51
N ILE A 222 15.25 6.85 10.59
CA ILE A 222 15.23 5.71 9.68
C ILE A 222 14.71 6.19 8.33
N THR A 223 15.57 6.08 7.32
CA THR A 223 15.26 6.32 5.92
C THR A 223 15.42 5.03 5.15
N VAL A 224 14.82 4.93 3.98
CA VAL A 224 15.13 3.84 3.05
C VAL A 224 16.13 4.37 2.03
N GLU A 225 17.06 3.53 1.57
CA GLU A 225 18.04 3.86 0.53
C GLU A 225 17.84 3.05 -0.75
N ALA A 226 17.41 1.78 -0.61
CA ALA A 226 17.23 0.86 -1.71
C ALA A 226 16.28 -0.28 -1.31
N CYS A 227 15.86 -1.08 -2.27
CA CYS A 227 15.23 -2.36 -2.02
C CYS A 227 16.01 -3.48 -2.70
N THR A 228 15.77 -4.73 -2.30
CA THR A 228 16.32 -5.91 -2.95
C THR A 228 15.21 -6.73 -3.57
N ALA A 229 15.35 -7.04 -4.86
CA ALA A 229 14.46 -7.96 -5.59
C ALA A 229 15.33 -8.98 -6.34
N ASP A 230 15.00 -10.26 -6.21
CA ASP A 230 15.73 -11.38 -6.85
C ASP A 230 17.27 -11.33 -6.67
N GLY A 231 17.74 -10.85 -5.51
CA GLY A 231 19.17 -10.73 -5.17
C GLY A 231 19.88 -9.48 -5.71
N PHE A 232 19.17 -8.56 -6.36
CA PHE A 232 19.71 -7.30 -6.88
C PHE A 232 19.30 -6.12 -6.02
N VAL A 233 20.21 -5.15 -5.86
CA VAL A 233 19.92 -3.87 -5.19
C VAL A 233 19.31 -2.90 -6.20
N ILE A 234 18.11 -2.42 -5.90
CA ILE A 234 17.39 -1.40 -6.65
C ILE A 234 17.42 -0.14 -5.79
N HIS A 235 18.26 0.81 -6.15
CA HIS A 235 18.31 2.09 -5.45
C HIS A 235 16.98 2.83 -5.59
N LEU A 236 16.67 3.66 -4.59
CA LEU A 236 15.51 4.53 -4.66
C LEU A 236 15.46 5.31 -5.98
N ASN A 237 14.29 5.31 -6.60
CA ASN A 237 13.99 5.99 -7.85
C ASN A 237 14.83 5.48 -9.04
N SER A 238 15.27 4.22 -8.98
CA SER A 238 15.92 3.54 -10.10
C SER A 238 15.07 2.38 -10.61
N LYS A 239 15.23 2.07 -11.90
CA LYS A 239 14.66 0.90 -12.56
C LYS A 239 15.79 -0.03 -13.00
N ILE A 240 15.60 -1.33 -12.81
CA ILE A 240 16.51 -2.35 -13.32
C ILE A 240 15.71 -3.35 -14.16
N SER A 241 16.24 -3.70 -15.33
CA SER A 241 15.73 -4.78 -16.16
C SER A 241 16.76 -5.90 -16.18
N ARG A 242 16.39 -7.08 -15.68
CA ARG A 242 17.22 -8.30 -15.75
C ARG A 242 16.34 -9.53 -15.88
N ASN A 243 16.76 -10.48 -16.71
CA ASN A 243 16.04 -11.74 -16.96
C ASN A 243 14.58 -11.55 -17.40
N GLY A 244 14.28 -10.50 -18.17
CA GLY A 244 12.92 -10.19 -18.62
C GLY A 244 12.00 -9.57 -17.56
N LYS A 245 12.45 -9.46 -16.30
CA LYS A 245 11.72 -8.77 -15.23
C LYS A 245 12.19 -7.33 -15.12
N LEU A 246 11.23 -6.40 -15.05
CA LEU A 246 11.49 -4.99 -14.75
C LEU A 246 11.11 -4.75 -13.29
N ALA A 247 12.09 -4.36 -12.48
CA ALA A 247 11.89 -4.04 -11.08
C ALA A 247 12.23 -2.58 -10.83
N GLN A 248 11.39 -1.90 -10.04
CA GLN A 248 11.51 -0.47 -9.79
C GLN A 248 11.17 -0.13 -8.36
N MET A 249 11.91 0.82 -7.79
CA MET A 249 11.69 1.33 -6.45
C MET A 249 11.38 2.82 -6.48
N PHE A 250 10.38 3.25 -5.73
CA PHE A 250 9.99 4.66 -5.62
C PHE A 250 9.82 5.13 -4.19
N ALA A 251 10.17 6.39 -3.92
CA ALA A 251 9.74 7.10 -2.72
C ALA A 251 8.43 7.85 -2.98
N GLU A 252 7.29 7.39 -2.45
CA GLU A 252 6.09 8.20 -2.34
C GLU A 252 6.06 8.92 -0.97
N LEU A 253 5.32 10.03 -0.90
CA LEU A 253 5.24 10.91 0.28
C LEU A 253 4.84 10.21 1.59
N ASN A 254 4.34 8.97 1.55
CA ASN A 254 3.97 8.15 2.71
C ASN A 254 4.15 6.63 2.49
N SER A 255 4.78 6.18 1.40
CA SER A 255 4.91 4.74 1.10
C SER A 255 6.09 4.49 0.18
N ILE A 256 6.70 3.31 0.31
CA ILE A 256 7.70 2.82 -0.63
C ILE A 256 7.06 1.64 -1.32
N ARG A 257 6.88 1.76 -2.63
CA ARG A 257 6.35 0.68 -3.46
C ARG A 257 7.47 0.11 -4.31
N GLY A 258 7.68 -1.19 -4.19
CA GLY A 258 8.36 -1.99 -5.19
C GLY A 258 7.31 -2.58 -6.12
N THR A 259 7.50 -2.44 -7.42
CA THR A 259 6.67 -3.11 -8.42
C THR A 259 7.57 -4.00 -9.26
N ASP A 260 7.32 -5.30 -9.21
CA ASP A 260 7.80 -6.23 -10.22
C ASP A 260 6.81 -6.18 -11.38
N TYR A 261 7.23 -5.58 -12.49
CA TYR A 261 6.53 -5.74 -13.77
C TYR A 261 7.00 -7.05 -14.39
N ILE A 262 6.07 -7.99 -14.52
CA ILE A 262 6.21 -9.14 -15.41
C ILE A 262 5.65 -8.68 -16.76
N ASP A 263 6.54 -8.32 -17.69
CA ASP A 263 6.21 -8.32 -19.11
C ASP A 263 6.66 -9.66 -19.68
N GLY A 264 5.70 -10.45 -20.16
CA GLY A 264 5.87 -11.79 -20.72
C GLY A 264 4.60 -12.62 -20.58
#